data_AF-A0A7I8CQP2-F1
#
_entry.id   AF-A0A7I8CQP2-F1
#
_cell.length_a   1.000
_cell.length_b   1.000
_cell.length_c   1.000
_cell.angle_alpha   90.00
_cell.angle_beta   90.00
_cell.angle_gamma   90.00
#
_symmetry.space_group_name_H-M   'P 1'
#
loop_
_entity.id
_entity.type
_entity.pdbx_description
1 polymer ?
#
loop_
_entity_poly.entity_id
_entity_poly.type
_entity_poly.pdbx_seq_one_letter_code
_entity_poly.pdbx_strand_id
1 'polypeptide(L)'
;MGAGTSGRLGLLDAVELYPTFSWPRSRAIALVAGGADALADAVEGAEDNDQQGEADLLAVRPTANDVVLAIAASGCTPYVLGALRAARASGSLTIGFANNPNAPVLTAAQIGIALVTGAEIISGSTRLKAGTAQKIALNSFSSALMVGLNKVYGNLMVDLRPVNAKLVHRAISLTMHATGVSEEIARHTLVLCGYQVKVAIVALKCGIDAEAAKVRLAAARGNVRQALRG
;
A
#
# COMPACT_ATOMS: atom_id res chain seq x y z
N MET A 1 0.41 -0.19 -11.14
CA MET A 1 1.21 -0.23 -12.37
C MET A 1 1.08 1.09 -13.12
N GLY A 2 2.13 1.51 -13.83
CA GLY A 2 2.13 2.78 -14.57
C GLY A 2 3.45 3.01 -15.31
N ALA A 3 3.54 4.12 -16.04
CA ALA A 3 4.79 4.60 -16.64
C ALA A 3 5.27 5.88 -15.96
N GLY A 4 6.55 6.21 -16.10
CA GLY A 4 7.16 7.45 -15.59
C GLY A 4 6.78 7.75 -14.13
N THR A 5 6.33 8.99 -13.86
CA THR A 5 5.92 9.41 -12.52
C THR A 5 4.78 8.55 -11.94
N SER A 6 3.77 8.19 -12.73
CA SER A 6 2.66 7.37 -12.26
C SER A 6 3.11 5.97 -11.81
N GLY A 7 4.01 5.35 -12.57
CA GLY A 7 4.62 4.07 -12.19
C GLY A 7 5.44 4.18 -10.90
N ARG A 8 6.30 5.19 -10.79
CA ARG A 8 7.14 5.44 -9.60
C ARG A 8 6.32 5.72 -8.35
N LEU A 9 5.20 6.45 -8.46
CA LEU A 9 4.29 6.68 -7.33
C LEU A 9 3.58 5.41 -6.88
N GLY A 10 3.19 4.54 -7.83
CA GLY A 10 2.68 3.21 -7.50
C GLY A 10 3.71 2.35 -6.76
N LEU A 11 4.98 2.39 -7.18
CA LEU A 11 6.07 1.73 -6.46
C LEU A 11 6.26 2.33 -5.06
N LEU A 12 6.27 3.65 -4.93
CA LEU A 12 6.47 4.33 -3.65
C LEU A 12 5.44 3.89 -2.61
N ASP A 13 4.15 3.87 -2.96
CA ASP A 13 3.10 3.42 -2.05
C ASP A 13 3.29 1.93 -1.68
N ALA A 14 3.57 1.07 -2.68
CA ALA A 14 3.75 -0.36 -2.46
C ALA A 14 4.92 -0.69 -1.51
N VAL A 15 6.08 -0.03 -1.66
CA VAL A 15 7.25 -0.30 -0.81
C VAL A 15 7.08 0.19 0.62
N GLU A 16 6.24 1.21 0.85
CA GLU A 16 5.96 1.75 2.19
C GLU A 16 5.02 0.85 3.01
N LEU A 17 4.28 -0.07 2.38
CA LEU A 17 3.37 -0.99 3.10
C LEU A 17 4.10 -1.99 4.01
N TYR A 18 5.27 -2.46 3.59
CA TYR A 18 6.06 -3.41 4.39
C TYR A 18 6.54 -2.82 5.73
N PRO A 19 7.27 -1.68 5.77
CA PRO A 19 7.72 -1.11 7.04
C PRO A 19 6.57 -0.53 7.90
N THR A 20 5.47 -0.09 7.28
CA THR A 20 4.36 0.57 7.97
C THR A 20 3.35 -0.41 8.57
N PHE A 21 2.97 -1.45 7.82
CA PHE A 21 1.87 -2.36 8.18
C PHE A 21 2.29 -3.84 8.25
N SER A 22 3.60 -4.12 8.16
CA SER A 22 4.16 -5.47 8.02
C SER A 22 3.54 -6.22 6.85
N TRP A 23 3.09 -5.49 5.81
CA TRP A 23 2.42 -6.07 4.65
C TRP A 23 3.44 -6.83 3.79
N PRO A 24 3.22 -8.10 3.45
CA PRO A 24 4.21 -8.86 2.67
C PRO A 24 4.50 -8.20 1.32
N ARG A 25 5.78 -8.09 0.95
CA ARG A 25 6.20 -7.51 -0.34
C ARG A 25 5.58 -8.24 -1.53
N SER A 26 5.41 -9.55 -1.42
CA SER A 26 4.72 -10.38 -2.42
C SER A 26 3.24 -10.03 -2.62
N ARG A 27 2.64 -9.25 -1.72
CA ARG A 27 1.25 -8.77 -1.82
C ARG A 27 1.14 -7.30 -2.22
N ALA A 28 2.25 -6.66 -2.59
CA ALA A 28 2.31 -5.27 -3.03
C ALA A 28 3.34 -5.15 -4.17
N ILE A 29 2.94 -5.63 -5.36
CA ILE A 29 3.81 -5.67 -6.53
C ILE A 29 3.58 -4.40 -7.35
N ALA A 30 4.66 -3.71 -7.69
CA ALA A 30 4.63 -2.54 -8.57
C ALA A 30 5.26 -2.89 -9.91
N LEU A 31 4.53 -2.61 -10.99
CA LEU A 31 5.00 -2.73 -12.36
C LEU A 31 5.19 -1.33 -12.94
N VAL A 32 6.39 -1.05 -13.43
CA VAL A 32 6.76 0.24 -14.02
C VAL A 32 7.24 -0.02 -15.45
N ALA A 33 6.67 0.69 -16.42
CA ALA A 33 7.11 0.60 -17.81
C ALA A 33 8.61 0.87 -17.92
N GLY A 34 9.36 -0.02 -18.57
CA GLY A 34 10.82 0.04 -18.65
C GLY A 34 11.57 -0.61 -17.48
N GLY A 35 10.84 -1.27 -16.56
CA GLY A 35 11.44 -2.11 -15.51
C GLY A 35 12.26 -1.33 -14.46
N ALA A 36 13.33 -1.97 -13.97
CA ALA A 36 14.17 -1.41 -12.91
C ALA A 36 14.93 -0.15 -13.35
N ASP A 37 15.34 -0.07 -14.61
CA ASP A 37 16.08 1.08 -15.15
C ASP A 37 15.23 2.35 -15.15
N ALA A 38 13.91 2.20 -15.36
CA ALA A 38 12.95 3.30 -15.31
C ALA A 38 12.80 3.94 -13.90
N LEU A 39 13.40 3.35 -12.86
CA LEU A 39 13.37 3.91 -11.52
C LEU A 39 14.34 5.08 -11.35
N ALA A 40 15.52 4.97 -11.96
CA ALA A 40 16.54 6.02 -11.94
C ALA A 40 16.36 6.99 -13.10
N ASP A 41 16.12 6.46 -14.30
CA ASP A 41 16.10 7.24 -15.54
C ASP A 41 14.76 7.13 -16.27
N ALA A 42 14.53 8.02 -17.24
CA ALA A 42 13.41 7.88 -18.16
C ALA A 42 13.80 6.91 -19.28
N VAL A 43 13.02 5.86 -19.49
CA VAL A 43 13.21 4.93 -20.61
C VAL A 43 12.32 5.37 -21.76
N GLU A 44 12.94 5.82 -22.84
CA GLU A 44 12.25 6.32 -24.03
C GLU A 44 11.38 5.21 -24.67
N GLY A 45 10.14 5.54 -25.04
CA GLY A 45 9.21 4.62 -25.72
C GLY A 45 8.62 3.51 -24.86
N ALA A 46 9.05 3.33 -23.60
CA ALA A 46 8.53 2.27 -22.73
C ALA A 46 7.02 2.41 -22.46
N GLU A 47 6.51 3.65 -22.42
CA GLU A 47 5.10 3.92 -22.14
C GLU A 47 4.16 3.63 -23.32
N ASP A 48 4.70 3.59 -24.54
CA ASP A 48 3.98 3.35 -25.79
C ASP A 48 3.87 1.88 -26.17
N ASN A 49 4.43 0.97 -25.36
CA ASN A 49 4.44 -0.46 -25.62
C ASN A 49 3.34 -1.20 -24.84
N ASP A 50 2.19 -1.43 -25.47
CA ASP A 50 1.06 -2.13 -24.85
C ASP A 50 1.31 -3.63 -24.66
N GLN A 51 2.00 -4.28 -25.61
CA GLN A 51 2.42 -5.68 -25.51
C GLN A 51 3.33 -5.93 -24.31
N GLN A 52 4.25 -5.02 -24.02
CA GLN A 52 5.11 -5.12 -22.84
C GLN A 52 4.30 -5.00 -21.54
N GLY A 53 3.30 -4.11 -21.50
CA GLY A 53 2.41 -4.00 -20.34
C GLY A 53 1.64 -5.29 -20.07
N GLU A 54 1.13 -5.92 -21.12
CA GLU A 54 0.51 -7.23 -21.03
C GLU A 54 1.49 -8.31 -20.54
N ALA A 55 2.68 -8.38 -21.13
CA ALA A 55 3.72 -9.34 -20.76
C ALA A 55 4.16 -9.19 -19.29
N ASP A 56 4.44 -7.96 -18.84
CA ASP A 56 4.88 -7.66 -17.47
C ASP A 56 3.80 -8.03 -16.45
N LEU A 57 2.53 -7.81 -16.78
CA LEU A 57 1.45 -8.24 -15.93
C LEU A 57 1.33 -9.77 -15.89
N LEU A 58 1.33 -10.45 -17.03
CA LEU A 58 1.22 -11.91 -17.05
C LEU A 58 2.39 -12.60 -16.36
N ALA A 59 3.58 -11.99 -16.36
CA ALA A 59 4.76 -12.49 -15.66
C ALA A 59 4.56 -12.59 -14.13
N VAL A 60 3.71 -11.73 -13.54
CA VAL A 60 3.37 -11.81 -12.11
C VAL A 60 2.22 -12.78 -11.81
N ARG A 61 1.67 -13.43 -12.85
CA ARG A 61 0.62 -14.47 -12.76
C ARG A 61 -0.61 -14.00 -11.96
N PRO A 62 -1.27 -12.91 -12.39
CA PRO A 62 -2.43 -12.38 -11.71
C PRO A 62 -3.58 -13.38 -11.73
N THR A 63 -4.41 -13.34 -10.69
CA THR A 63 -5.58 -14.19 -10.54
C THR A 63 -6.82 -13.35 -10.22
N ALA A 64 -7.98 -14.00 -10.15
CA ALA A 64 -9.22 -13.36 -9.70
C ALA A 64 -9.19 -12.88 -8.23
N ASN A 65 -8.17 -13.27 -7.45
CA ASN A 65 -7.99 -12.80 -6.06
C ASN A 65 -7.10 -11.57 -5.96
N ASP A 66 -6.59 -11.06 -7.09
CA ASP A 66 -5.71 -9.91 -7.14
C ASP A 66 -6.45 -8.64 -7.59
N VAL A 67 -5.91 -7.49 -7.18
CA VAL A 67 -6.39 -6.17 -7.57
C VAL A 67 -5.29 -5.44 -8.34
N VAL A 68 -5.59 -5.01 -9.57
CA VAL A 68 -4.68 -4.25 -10.41
C VAL A 68 -5.06 -2.77 -10.39
N LEU A 69 -4.16 -1.95 -9.87
CA LEU A 69 -4.26 -0.49 -9.90
C LEU A 69 -3.53 0.04 -11.15
N ALA A 70 -4.26 0.50 -12.15
CA ALA A 70 -3.74 1.05 -13.41
C ALA A 70 -3.68 2.58 -13.33
N ILE A 71 -2.49 3.18 -13.39
CA ILE A 71 -2.28 4.60 -13.09
C ILE A 71 -1.66 5.28 -14.31
N ALA A 72 -2.38 6.23 -14.90
CA ALA A 72 -1.90 7.04 -16.02
C ALA A 72 -2.52 8.43 -15.98
N ALA A 73 -1.71 9.48 -15.82
CA ALA A 73 -2.22 10.86 -15.74
C ALA A 73 -3.02 11.27 -16.99
N SER A 74 -2.45 11.00 -18.17
CA SER A 74 -3.13 11.23 -19.46
C SER A 74 -4.36 10.33 -19.61
N GLY A 75 -4.30 9.13 -19.02
CA GLY A 75 -5.34 8.12 -19.07
C GLY A 75 -5.38 7.32 -20.38
N CYS A 76 -4.42 7.55 -21.29
CA CYS A 76 -4.33 6.87 -22.59
C CYS A 76 -3.00 6.11 -22.80
N THR A 77 -2.14 6.01 -21.78
CA THR A 77 -0.82 5.35 -21.87
C THR A 77 -0.94 3.89 -22.34
N PRO A 78 -0.41 3.52 -23.53
CA PRO A 78 -0.56 2.19 -24.11
C PRO A 78 -0.10 1.04 -23.21
N TYR A 79 1.07 1.15 -22.56
CA TYR A 79 1.57 0.16 -21.59
C TYR A 79 0.53 -0.16 -20.50
N VAL A 80 -0.12 0.89 -19.98
CA VAL A 80 -1.13 0.73 -18.91
C VAL A 80 -2.39 0.06 -19.45
N LEU A 81 -2.82 0.42 -20.66
CA LEU A 81 -4.00 -0.17 -21.30
C LEU A 81 -3.79 -1.65 -21.67
N GLY A 82 -2.61 -2.02 -22.16
CA GLY A 82 -2.27 -3.40 -22.49
C GLY A 82 -2.36 -4.32 -21.28
N ALA A 83 -1.70 -3.93 -20.19
CA ALA A 83 -1.80 -4.67 -18.95
C ALA A 83 -3.23 -4.70 -18.38
N LEU A 84 -3.96 -3.58 -18.44
CA LEU A 84 -5.34 -3.52 -17.95
C LEU A 84 -6.25 -4.53 -18.66
N ARG A 85 -6.07 -4.74 -19.97
CA ARG A 85 -6.75 -5.79 -20.72
C ARG A 85 -6.39 -7.18 -20.20
N ALA A 86 -5.10 -7.46 -20.02
CA ALA A 86 -4.63 -8.75 -19.50
C ALA A 86 -5.10 -9.02 -18.05
N ALA A 87 -5.18 -7.99 -17.21
CA ALA A 87 -5.71 -8.09 -15.84
C ALA A 87 -7.17 -8.55 -15.86
N ARG A 88 -7.99 -7.94 -16.73
CA ARG A 88 -9.40 -8.29 -16.89
C ARG A 88 -9.56 -9.70 -17.44
N ALA A 89 -8.76 -10.08 -18.44
CA ALA A 89 -8.78 -11.43 -19.00
C ALA A 89 -8.41 -12.48 -17.94
N SER A 90 -7.55 -12.13 -16.98
CA SER A 90 -7.16 -12.98 -15.84
C SER A 90 -8.16 -12.98 -14.68
N GLY A 91 -9.24 -12.19 -14.78
CA GLY A 91 -10.30 -12.09 -13.78
C GLY A 91 -9.99 -11.20 -12.58
N SER A 92 -8.85 -10.51 -12.55
CA SER A 92 -8.50 -9.60 -11.46
C SER A 92 -9.45 -8.42 -11.38
N LEU A 93 -9.69 -7.90 -10.18
CA LEU A 93 -10.39 -6.63 -10.02
C LEU A 93 -9.50 -5.50 -10.56
N THR A 94 -10.04 -4.65 -11.42
CA THR A 94 -9.29 -3.57 -12.06
C THR A 94 -9.77 -2.19 -11.64
N ILE A 95 -8.83 -1.36 -11.19
CA ILE A 95 -9.08 0.03 -10.78
C ILE A 95 -8.19 0.95 -11.62
N GLY A 96 -8.79 1.86 -12.38
CA GLY A 96 -8.10 2.81 -13.24
C GLY A 96 -8.06 4.20 -12.63
N PHE A 97 -6.89 4.84 -12.58
CA PHE A 97 -6.71 6.21 -12.12
C PHE A 97 -6.23 7.08 -13.28
N ALA A 98 -6.92 8.18 -13.54
CA ALA A 98 -6.52 9.18 -14.53
C ALA A 98 -6.91 10.59 -14.10
N ASN A 99 -6.23 11.59 -14.63
CA ASN A 99 -6.49 13.00 -14.31
C ASN A 99 -7.37 13.69 -15.35
N ASN A 100 -7.57 13.05 -16.50
CA ASN A 100 -8.52 13.47 -17.52
C ASN A 100 -9.87 12.76 -17.34
N PRO A 101 -11.00 13.48 -17.34
CA PRO A 101 -12.31 12.84 -17.34
C PRO A 101 -12.51 12.00 -18.60
N ASN A 102 -13.28 10.92 -18.49
CA ASN A 102 -13.59 10.00 -19.60
C ASN A 102 -12.38 9.35 -20.28
N ALA A 103 -11.20 9.37 -19.63
CA ALA A 103 -10.00 8.75 -20.15
C ALA A 103 -10.18 7.23 -20.40
N PRO A 104 -9.50 6.67 -21.44
CA PRO A 104 -9.56 5.24 -21.75
C PRO A 104 -9.30 4.31 -20.55
N VAL A 105 -8.34 4.63 -19.68
CA VAL A 105 -8.06 3.83 -18.47
C VAL A 105 -9.26 3.76 -17.52
N LEU A 106 -10.08 4.83 -17.44
CA LEU A 106 -11.24 4.87 -16.55
C LEU A 106 -12.38 3.99 -17.04
N THR A 107 -12.57 3.91 -18.35
CA THR A 107 -13.63 3.11 -18.97
C THR A 107 -13.21 1.66 -19.19
N ALA A 108 -11.92 1.41 -19.43
CA ALA A 108 -11.37 0.08 -19.57
C ALA A 108 -11.28 -0.67 -18.22
N ALA A 109 -11.15 0.04 -17.09
CA ALA A 109 -11.17 -0.57 -15.76
C ALA A 109 -12.61 -0.89 -15.29
N GLN A 110 -12.76 -1.81 -14.35
CA GLN A 110 -14.05 -2.05 -13.69
C GLN A 110 -14.45 -0.89 -12.78
N ILE A 111 -13.46 -0.24 -12.15
CA ILE A 111 -13.67 0.94 -11.31
C ILE A 111 -12.76 2.06 -11.82
N GLY A 112 -13.34 3.09 -12.43
CA GLY A 112 -12.61 4.29 -12.84
C GLY A 112 -12.63 5.37 -11.75
N ILE A 113 -11.46 5.89 -11.40
CA ILE A 113 -11.26 6.99 -10.45
C ILE A 113 -10.66 8.19 -11.19
N ALA A 114 -11.51 9.18 -11.47
CA ALA A 114 -11.11 10.44 -12.09
C ALA A 114 -10.56 11.42 -11.02
N LEU A 115 -9.27 11.74 -11.10
CA LEU A 115 -8.58 12.70 -10.25
C LEU A 115 -8.44 14.04 -10.98
N VAL A 116 -9.56 14.74 -11.21
CA VAL A 116 -9.59 15.94 -12.06
C VAL A 116 -8.80 17.09 -11.41
N THR A 117 -7.62 17.38 -11.96
CA THR A 117 -6.70 18.42 -11.45
C THR A 117 -6.63 19.68 -12.32
N GLY A 118 -7.27 19.65 -13.50
CA GLY A 118 -7.18 20.71 -14.51
C GLY A 118 -5.78 20.84 -15.14
N ALA A 119 -5.60 21.88 -15.96
CA ALA A 119 -4.34 22.14 -16.67
C ALA A 119 -3.17 22.36 -15.70
N GLU A 120 -2.00 21.82 -16.04
CA GLU A 120 -0.78 22.00 -15.25
C GLU A 120 -0.20 23.41 -15.42
N ILE A 121 0.53 23.90 -14.40
CA ILE A 121 1.19 25.21 -14.46
C ILE A 121 2.28 25.25 -15.54
N ILE A 122 2.98 24.13 -15.75
CA ILE A 122 3.82 23.90 -16.92
C ILE A 122 3.03 22.94 -17.80
N SER A 123 2.66 23.39 -19.00
CA SER A 123 1.86 22.60 -19.93
C SER A 123 2.47 21.20 -20.14
N GLY A 124 1.65 20.16 -19.94
CA GLY A 124 2.06 18.76 -20.08
C GLY A 124 2.85 18.16 -18.90
N SER A 125 3.29 18.96 -17.92
CA SER A 125 4.09 18.47 -16.78
C SER A 125 3.22 17.82 -15.70
N THR A 126 2.64 16.65 -16.01
CA THR A 126 1.73 15.91 -15.11
C THR A 126 2.40 15.34 -13.86
N ARG A 127 3.74 15.42 -13.75
CA ARG A 127 4.46 15.12 -12.51
C ARG A 127 4.11 16.06 -11.34
N LEU A 128 3.41 17.16 -11.62
CA LEU A 128 3.04 18.21 -10.66
C LEU A 128 1.69 17.90 -9.97
N LYS A 129 0.59 18.57 -10.35
CA LYS A 129 -0.70 18.41 -9.67
C LYS A 129 -1.25 17.00 -9.86
N ALA A 130 -1.18 16.47 -11.08
CA ALA A 130 -1.67 15.13 -11.37
C ALA A 130 -0.94 14.06 -10.56
N GLY A 131 0.40 14.08 -10.55
CA GLY A 131 1.21 13.19 -9.70
C GLY A 131 0.93 13.36 -8.21
N THR A 132 0.75 14.60 -7.73
CA THR A 132 0.39 14.85 -6.33
C THR A 132 -0.97 14.24 -5.97
N ALA A 133 -1.98 14.41 -6.82
CA ALA A 133 -3.29 13.81 -6.63
C ALA A 133 -3.22 12.27 -6.64
N GLN A 134 -2.44 11.68 -7.55
CA GLN A 134 -2.20 10.23 -7.59
C GLN A 134 -1.56 9.74 -6.29
N LYS A 135 -0.53 10.43 -5.76
CA LYS A 135 0.08 10.08 -4.48
C LYS A 135 -0.95 10.05 -3.35
N ILE A 136 -1.75 11.11 -3.24
CA ILE A 136 -2.78 11.23 -2.19
C ILE A 136 -3.81 10.11 -2.33
N ALA A 137 -4.27 9.83 -3.56
CA ALA A 137 -5.25 8.77 -3.81
C ALA A 137 -4.71 7.39 -3.44
N LEU A 138 -3.47 7.07 -3.84
CA LEU A 138 -2.83 5.79 -3.52
C LEU A 138 -2.63 5.62 -2.01
N ASN A 139 -2.05 6.63 -1.34
CA ASN A 139 -1.86 6.59 0.11
C ASN A 139 -3.19 6.48 0.86
N SER A 140 -4.24 7.13 0.38
CA SER A 140 -5.57 7.05 0.98
C SER A 140 -6.17 5.65 0.81
N PHE A 141 -6.10 5.11 -0.40
CA PHE A 141 -6.59 3.76 -0.71
C PHE A 141 -5.86 2.70 0.13
N SER A 142 -4.53 2.72 0.11
CA SER A 142 -3.71 1.73 0.79
C SER A 142 -3.83 1.83 2.31
N SER A 143 -3.83 3.04 2.87
CA SER A 143 -4.04 3.26 4.32
C SER A 143 -5.44 2.83 4.77
N ALA A 144 -6.49 3.17 4.02
CA ALA A 144 -7.85 2.77 4.35
C ALA A 144 -8.02 1.25 4.35
N LEU A 145 -7.42 0.55 3.38
CA LEU A 145 -7.38 -0.91 3.34
C LEU A 145 -6.69 -1.47 4.59
N MET A 146 -5.53 -0.92 4.97
CA MET A 146 -4.77 -1.40 6.13
C MET A 146 -5.50 -1.14 7.45
N VAL A 147 -6.22 -0.03 7.57
CA VAL A 147 -7.14 0.22 8.70
C VAL A 147 -8.25 -0.84 8.73
N GLY A 148 -8.90 -1.12 7.60
CA GLY A 148 -9.94 -2.16 7.49
C GLY A 148 -9.42 -3.58 7.79
N LEU A 149 -8.15 -3.85 7.50
CA LEU A 149 -7.45 -5.10 7.82
C LEU A 149 -6.87 -5.12 9.24
N ASN A 150 -7.33 -4.22 10.11
CA ASN A 150 -6.94 -4.14 11.52
C ASN A 150 -5.44 -3.88 11.74
N LYS A 151 -4.70 -3.32 10.78
CA LYS A 151 -3.25 -3.02 10.92
C LYS A 151 -2.96 -1.81 11.82
N VAL A 152 -4.00 -1.08 12.21
CA VAL A 152 -3.95 0.14 13.01
C VAL A 152 -4.83 -0.03 14.26
N TYR A 153 -4.48 0.63 15.36
CA TYR A 153 -5.30 0.70 16.58
C TYR A 153 -5.51 2.17 16.96
N GLY A 154 -6.75 2.66 16.85
CA GLY A 154 -7.01 4.10 16.91
C GLY A 154 -6.33 4.79 15.72
N ASN A 155 -5.37 5.67 15.99
CA ASN A 155 -4.48 6.27 14.99
C ASN A 155 -3.03 5.74 15.09
N LEU A 156 -2.80 4.66 15.85
CA LEU A 156 -1.48 4.11 16.13
C LEU A 156 -1.10 3.02 15.11
N MET A 157 0.09 3.16 14.53
CA MET A 157 0.71 2.20 13.62
C MET A 157 1.23 0.98 14.40
N VAL A 158 0.34 0.09 14.84
CA VAL A 158 0.67 -1.02 15.76
C VAL A 158 1.14 -2.30 15.09
N ASP A 159 1.12 -2.38 13.76
CA ASP A 159 1.59 -3.56 13.00
C ASP A 159 2.88 -3.25 12.24
N LEU A 160 3.81 -2.52 12.88
CA LEU A 160 5.11 -2.16 12.29
C LEU A 160 6.17 -3.23 12.52
N ARG A 161 7.19 -3.26 11.66
CA ARG A 161 8.42 -4.05 11.90
C ARG A 161 9.56 -3.16 12.37
N PRO A 162 10.03 -3.28 13.62
CA PRO A 162 11.15 -2.48 14.10
C PRO A 162 12.48 -3.03 13.59
N VAL A 163 12.82 -2.71 12.34
CA VAL A 163 14.07 -3.15 11.67
C VAL A 163 15.27 -2.22 11.93
N ASN A 164 15.08 -1.12 12.66
CA ASN A 164 16.14 -0.18 13.02
C ASN A 164 15.83 0.50 14.36
N ALA A 165 16.84 1.16 14.94
CA ALA A 165 16.70 1.83 16.23
C ALA A 165 15.52 2.83 16.28
N LYS A 166 15.30 3.61 15.21
CA LYS A 166 14.18 4.56 15.12
C LYS A 166 12.83 3.85 15.27
N LEU A 167 12.66 2.71 14.61
CA LEU A 167 11.42 1.95 14.67
C LEU A 167 11.25 1.18 15.99
N VAL A 168 12.35 0.77 16.65
CA VAL A 168 12.30 0.24 18.02
C VAL A 168 11.79 1.31 19.00
N HIS A 169 12.37 2.51 18.96
CA HIS A 169 11.88 3.64 19.77
C HIS A 169 10.41 3.93 19.49
N ARG A 170 10.00 3.92 18.22
CA ARG A 170 8.60 4.10 17.85
C ARG A 170 7.70 3.00 18.44
N ALA A 171 8.10 1.73 18.38
CA ALA A 171 7.33 0.64 18.97
C ALA A 171 7.11 0.83 20.48
N ILE A 172 8.14 1.26 21.20
CA ILE A 172 8.06 1.59 22.64
C ILE A 172 7.09 2.76 22.86
N SER A 173 7.27 3.89 22.16
CA SER A 173 6.40 5.06 22.29
C SER A 173 4.93 4.75 21.98
N LEU A 174 4.65 3.95 20.95
CA LEU A 174 3.29 3.54 20.60
C LEU A 174 2.68 2.64 21.66
N THR A 175 3.47 1.73 22.23
CA THR A 175 3.01 0.85 23.33
C THR A 175 2.69 1.67 24.57
N MET A 176 3.56 2.62 24.95
CA MET A 176 3.30 3.56 26.04
C MET A 176 2.02 4.36 25.80
N HIS A 177 1.85 4.96 24.62
CA HIS A 177 0.65 5.74 24.29
C HIS A 177 -0.63 4.90 24.35
N ALA A 178 -0.58 3.66 23.86
CA ALA A 178 -1.76 2.78 23.85
C ALA A 178 -2.13 2.26 25.25
N THR A 179 -1.14 2.10 26.14
CA THR A 179 -1.31 1.37 27.41
C THR A 179 -1.28 2.26 28.64
N GLY A 180 -0.57 3.38 28.60
CA GLY A 180 -0.33 4.30 29.71
C GLY A 180 0.82 3.89 30.63
N VAL A 181 1.59 2.85 30.28
CA VAL A 181 2.70 2.34 31.12
C VAL A 181 4.00 3.12 30.90
N SER A 182 4.96 2.94 31.80
CA SER A 182 6.30 3.53 31.69
C SER A 182 7.10 2.93 30.52
N GLU A 183 8.15 3.64 30.09
CA GLU A 183 9.05 3.16 29.03
C GLU A 183 9.67 1.81 29.38
N GLU A 184 10.07 1.62 30.64
CA GLU A 184 10.68 0.38 31.14
C GLU A 184 9.74 -0.82 30.97
N ILE A 185 8.49 -0.68 31.43
CA ILE A 185 7.47 -1.74 31.30
C ILE A 185 7.17 -2.02 29.82
N ALA A 186 7.00 -0.97 29.01
CA ALA A 186 6.73 -1.11 27.58
C ALA A 186 7.87 -1.84 26.87
N ARG A 187 9.13 -1.45 27.13
CA ARG A 187 10.33 -2.06 26.55
C ARG A 187 10.46 -3.52 26.95
N HIS A 188 10.33 -3.83 28.25
CA HIS A 188 10.41 -5.21 28.74
C HIS A 188 9.35 -6.09 28.09
N THR A 189 8.09 -5.63 28.06
CA THR A 189 6.98 -6.39 27.46
C THR A 189 7.13 -6.56 25.96
N LEU A 190 7.63 -5.55 25.25
CA LEU A 190 7.94 -5.67 23.83
C LEU A 190 8.99 -6.75 23.55
N VAL A 191 10.05 -6.86 24.36
CA VAL A 191 11.04 -7.93 24.22
C VAL A 191 10.37 -9.30 24.35
N LEU A 192 9.53 -9.51 25.38
CA LEU A 192 8.78 -10.75 25.57
C LEU A 192 7.82 -11.06 24.41
N CYS A 193 7.28 -10.02 23.77
CA CYS A 193 6.37 -10.14 22.63
C CYS A 193 7.09 -10.22 21.28
N GLY A 194 8.42 -10.32 21.24
CA GLY A 194 9.19 -10.29 19.98
C GLY A 194 8.98 -9.00 19.19
N TYR A 195 8.85 -7.89 19.89
CA TYR A 195 8.56 -6.54 19.39
C TYR A 195 7.24 -6.38 18.62
N GLN A 196 6.29 -7.30 18.79
CA GLN A 196 4.96 -7.17 18.22
C GLN A 196 4.09 -6.25 19.08
N VAL A 197 3.94 -4.99 18.64
CA VAL A 197 3.22 -3.94 19.40
C VAL A 197 1.78 -4.33 19.72
N LYS A 198 1.03 -4.94 18.79
CA LYS A 198 -0.34 -5.42 19.07
C LYS A 198 -0.39 -6.42 20.22
N VAL A 199 0.53 -7.39 20.23
CA VAL A 199 0.60 -8.41 21.28
C VAL A 199 0.93 -7.76 22.61
N ALA A 200 1.92 -6.86 22.63
CA ALA A 200 2.30 -6.11 23.83
C ALA A 200 1.14 -5.27 24.40
N ILE A 201 0.36 -4.60 23.53
CA ILE A 201 -0.83 -3.84 23.96
C ILE A 201 -1.86 -4.76 24.63
N VAL A 202 -2.16 -5.91 24.03
CA VAL A 202 -3.13 -6.87 24.58
C VAL A 202 -2.61 -7.47 25.89
N ALA A 203 -1.35 -7.88 25.94
CA ALA A 203 -0.70 -8.41 27.15
C ALA A 203 -0.81 -7.42 28.32
N LEU A 204 -0.42 -6.17 28.09
CA LEU A 204 -0.43 -5.12 29.11
C LEU A 204 -1.83 -4.73 29.57
N LYS A 205 -2.77 -4.55 28.63
CA LYS A 205 -4.14 -4.12 28.98
C LYS A 205 -4.97 -5.23 29.62
N CYS A 206 -4.69 -6.49 29.31
CA CYS A 206 -5.42 -7.63 29.87
C CYS A 206 -4.71 -8.30 31.05
N GLY A 207 -3.46 -7.93 31.35
CA GLY A 207 -2.68 -8.54 32.42
C GLY A 207 -2.35 -10.01 32.15
N ILE A 208 -2.06 -10.35 30.90
CA ILE A 208 -1.77 -11.73 30.46
C ILE A 208 -0.39 -11.82 29.82
N ASP A 209 0.15 -13.03 29.73
CA ASP A 209 1.44 -13.25 29.08
C ASP A 209 1.37 -13.07 27.55
N ALA A 210 2.53 -13.05 26.90
CA ALA A 210 2.67 -12.82 25.47
C ALA A 210 1.99 -13.92 24.63
N GLU A 211 1.93 -15.16 25.10
CA GLU A 211 1.36 -16.27 24.33
C GLU A 211 -0.16 -16.25 24.38
N ALA A 212 -0.73 -16.03 25.57
CA ALA A 212 -2.15 -15.78 25.75
C ALA A 212 -2.62 -14.56 24.94
N ALA A 213 -1.82 -13.49 24.90
CA ALA A 213 -2.10 -12.31 24.09
C ALA A 213 -2.10 -12.61 22.58
N LYS A 214 -1.16 -13.42 22.09
CA LYS A 214 -1.14 -13.86 20.67
C LYS A 214 -2.39 -14.67 20.33
N VAL A 215 -2.75 -15.65 21.16
CA VAL A 215 -3.94 -16.49 20.96
C VAL A 215 -5.20 -15.63 20.90
N ARG A 216 -5.35 -14.70 21.84
CA ARG A 216 -6.50 -13.79 21.90
C ARG A 216 -6.57 -12.85 20.69
N LEU A 217 -5.42 -12.32 20.26
CA LEU A 217 -5.34 -11.49 19.07
C LEU A 217 -5.65 -12.27 17.79
N ALA A 218 -5.22 -13.53 17.70
CA ALA A 218 -5.54 -14.41 16.58
C ALA A 218 -7.04 -14.72 16.50
N ALA A 219 -7.69 -15.01 17.64
CA ALA A 219 -9.15 -15.18 17.73
C ALA A 219 -9.92 -13.93 17.27
N ALA A 220 -9.36 -12.74 17.54
CA ALA A 220 -9.89 -11.45 17.07
C ALA A 220 -9.43 -11.05 15.65
N ARG A 221 -8.84 -11.97 14.88
CA ARG A 221 -8.32 -11.71 13.51
C ARG A 221 -7.41 -10.47 13.43
N GLY A 222 -6.56 -10.27 14.44
CA GLY A 222 -5.63 -9.15 14.51
C GLY A 222 -6.25 -7.82 14.97
N ASN A 223 -7.54 -7.77 15.31
CA ASN A 223 -8.21 -6.58 15.82
C ASN A 223 -7.94 -6.40 17.32
N VAL A 224 -7.10 -5.42 17.65
CA VAL A 224 -6.75 -5.10 19.04
C VAL A 224 -7.99 -4.71 19.86
N ARG A 225 -8.89 -3.89 19.32
CA ARG A 225 -10.08 -3.42 20.06
C ARG A 225 -11.00 -4.58 20.44
N GLN A 226 -11.18 -5.54 19.53
CA GLN A 226 -11.97 -6.74 19.80
C GLN A 226 -11.24 -7.66 20.78
N ALA A 227 -9.93 -7.89 20.60
CA ALA A 227 -9.13 -8.70 21.52
C ALA A 227 -9.21 -8.18 22.96
N LEU A 228 -9.24 -6.86 23.18
CA LEU A 228 -9.35 -6.28 24.52
C LEU A 228 -10.71 -6.54 25.21
N ARG A 229 -11.77 -6.87 24.46
CA ARG A 229 -13.12 -7.04 25.02
C ARG A 229 -13.41 -8.44 25.57
N GLY A 230 -12.69 -9.47 25.10
CA GLY A 230 -13.00 -10.87 25.42
C GLY A 230 -13.22 -11.61 24.13
#